data_AF-A0A2V6PR44-F1
#
_entry.id   AF-A0A2V6PR44-F1
#
_cell.length_a   1.000
_cell.length_b   1.000
_cell.length_c   1.000
_cell.angle_alpha   90.00
_cell.angle_beta   90.00
_cell.angle_gamma   90.00
#
_symmetry.space_group_name_H-M   'P 1'
#
loop_
_entity.id
_entity.type
_entity.pdbx_description
1 polymer ?
#
loop_
_entity_poly.entity_id
_entity_poly.type
_entity_poly.pdbx_seq_one_letter_code
_entity_poly.pdbx_strand_id
1 'polypeptide(L)' 'VLGDPPYNFMLHTAPLREPALAHFHWHLEIIPKLTRVAGFEWGSGFFINSVRPEDAAAALREVADSAMLY' A
#
# COMPACT_ATOMS: atom_id res chain seq x y z
N VAL A 1 -0.39 4.56 -14.28
CA VAL A 1 -1.61 4.32 -13.47
C VAL A 1 -2.08 5.59 -12.75
N LEU A 2 -1.31 6.16 -11.81
CA LEU A 2 -1.79 7.26 -10.93
C LEU A 2 -1.21 8.66 -11.22
N GLY A 3 -0.40 8.82 -12.26
CA GLY A 3 0.13 10.14 -12.66
C GLY A 3 1.17 10.73 -11.70
N ASP A 4 2.02 9.89 -11.11
CA ASP A 4 3.11 10.26 -10.18
C ASP A 4 2.65 11.01 -8.90
N PRO A 5 1.79 10.39 -8.07
CA PRO A 5 1.37 11.01 -6.81
C PRO A 5 2.48 10.93 -5.76
N PRO A 6 2.53 11.86 -4.79
CA PRO A 6 3.34 11.68 -3.60
C PRO A 6 2.89 10.42 -2.86
N TYR A 7 3.83 9.68 -2.29
CA TYR A 7 3.57 8.44 -1.56
C TYR A 7 4.39 8.36 -0.28
N ASN A 8 3.92 7.53 0.65
CA ASN A 8 4.74 7.05 1.75
C ASN A 8 5.11 5.58 1.48
N PHE A 9 6.24 5.13 1.99
CA PHE A 9 6.53 3.71 2.10
C PHE A 9 6.99 3.37 3.52
N MET A 10 6.68 2.16 3.96
CA MET A 10 7.01 1.67 5.29
C MET A 10 7.59 0.26 5.21
N LEU A 11 8.72 0.05 5.88
CA LEU A 11 9.27 -1.28 6.09
C LEU A 11 8.66 -1.87 7.36
N HIS A 12 7.90 -2.94 7.20
CA HIS A 12 7.40 -3.74 8.30
C HIS A 12 8.37 -4.91 8.52
N THR A 13 9.13 -4.85 9.59
CA THR A 13 10.10 -5.90 9.98
C THR A 13 9.83 -6.36 11.41
N ALA A 14 10.39 -7.51 11.78
CA ALA A 14 10.30 -8.03 13.14
C ALA A 14 10.93 -7.04 14.14
N PRO A 15 10.44 -7.01 15.39
CA PRO A 15 11.07 -6.22 16.44
C PRO A 15 12.54 -6.56 16.60
N LEU A 16 13.33 -5.57 17.03
CA LEU A 16 14.77 -5.75 17.18
C LEU A 16 15.06 -6.83 18.23
N ARG A 17 16.00 -7.73 17.91
CA ARG A 17 16.46 -8.83 18.77
C ARG A 17 15.46 -9.96 19.01
N GLU A 18 14.34 -9.99 18.30
CA GLU A 18 13.48 -11.17 18.27
C GLU A 18 14.06 -12.24 17.33
N PRO A 19 13.92 -13.53 17.66
CA PRO A 19 14.21 -14.61 16.72
C PRO A 19 13.19 -14.62 15.58
N ALA A 20 13.41 -15.47 14.58
CA ALA A 20 12.47 -15.62 13.46
C ALA A 20 11.07 -15.99 13.98
N LEU A 21 10.09 -15.12 13.72
CA LEU A 21 8.70 -15.30 14.13
C LEU A 21 7.96 -16.09 13.04
N ALA A 22 7.50 -17.30 13.35
CA ALA A 22 6.80 -18.16 12.38
C ALA A 22 5.51 -17.54 11.80
N HIS A 23 4.92 -16.57 12.50
CA HIS A 23 3.68 -15.89 12.11
C HIS A 23 3.92 -14.52 11.45
N PHE A 24 5.16 -14.12 11.22
CA PHE A 24 5.48 -12.82 10.63
C PHE A 24 6.40 -12.97 9.43
N HIS A 25 6.05 -12.28 8.34
CA HIS A 25 6.90 -12.10 7.17
C HIS A 25 7.10 -10.60 6.95
N TRP A 26 8.36 -10.18 6.85
CA TRP A 26 8.69 -8.82 6.49
C TRP A 26 8.03 -8.44 5.16
N HIS A 27 7.61 -7.19 5.03
CA HIS A 27 7.09 -6.67 3.78
C HIS A 27 7.29 -5.15 3.71
N LEU A 28 7.21 -4.63 2.49
CA LEU A 28 7.18 -3.21 2.21
C LEU A 28 5.74 -2.82 1.91
N GLU A 29 5.23 -1.81 2.62
CA GLU A 29 3.94 -1.20 2.33
C GLU A 29 4.16 0.13 1.60
N ILE A 30 3.42 0.37 0.52
CA ILE A 30 3.48 1.60 -0.28
C ILE A 30 2.08 2.20 -0.32
N ILE A 31 1.94 3.45 0.13
CA ILE A 31 0.66 4.16 0.20
C ILE A 31 0.73 5.45 -0.62
N PRO A 32 0.19 5.46 -1.85
CA PRO A 32 -0.02 6.68 -2.62
C PRO A 32 -1.00 7.62 -1.91
N LYS A 33 -0.67 8.89 -1.79
CA LYS A 33 -1.56 9.90 -1.18
C LYS A 33 -2.51 10.48 -2.23
N LEU A 34 -3.69 9.87 -2.36
CA LEU A 34 -4.70 10.25 -3.35
C LEU A 34 -5.77 11.21 -2.80
N THR A 35 -6.01 11.17 -1.49
CA THR A 35 -7.02 12.00 -0.80
C THR A 35 -6.49 12.53 0.53
N ARG A 36 -7.15 13.55 1.07
CA ARG A 36 -6.87 14.03 2.44
C ARG A 36 -7.68 13.21 3.44
N VAL A 37 -7.04 12.81 4.53
CA VAL A 37 -7.68 12.17 5.69
C VAL A 37 -8.72 13.13 6.28
N ALA A 38 -9.97 12.69 6.44
CA ALA A 38 -11.06 13.49 6.97
C ALA A 38 -11.28 13.24 8.48
N GLY A 39 -12.27 13.91 9.06
CA GLY A 39 -12.54 13.83 10.51
C GLY A 39 -12.94 12.44 11.00
N PHE A 40 -13.50 11.60 10.12
CA PHE A 40 -13.88 10.23 10.47
C PHE A 40 -12.66 9.34 10.72
N GLU A 41 -11.69 9.37 9.81
CA GLU A 41 -10.48 8.54 9.92
C GLU A 41 -9.63 8.96 11.13
N TRP A 42 -9.53 10.27 11.39
CA TRP A 42 -8.87 10.79 12.59
C TRP A 42 -9.59 10.40 13.88
N GLY A 43 -10.91 10.42 13.90
CA GLY A 43 -11.71 10.15 15.10
C GLY A 43 -11.84 8.65 15.42
N SER A 44 -11.79 7.79 14.40
CA SER A 44 -12.07 6.36 14.55
C SER A 44 -10.86 5.44 14.37
N GLY A 45 -9.81 5.90 13.67
CA GLY A 45 -8.69 5.06 13.26
C GLY A 45 -9.02 4.07 12.12
N PHE A 46 -10.24 4.09 11.58
CA PHE A 46 -10.62 3.31 10.41
C PHE A 46 -10.40 4.09 9.12
N PHE A 47 -10.03 3.39 8.06
CA PHE A 47 -9.83 3.95 6.73
C PHE A 47 -10.95 3.48 5.79
N ILE A 48 -11.45 4.39 4.97
CA ILE A 48 -12.39 4.07 3.89
C ILE A 48 -11.59 3.91 2.61
N ASN A 49 -11.58 2.71 2.04
CA ASN A 49 -10.97 2.45 0.74
C ASN A 49 -12.02 2.62 -0.37
N SER A 50 -11.83 3.63 -1.22
CA SER A 50 -12.73 3.93 -2.34
C SER A 50 -12.55 3.03 -3.55
N VAL A 51 -11.42 2.30 -3.62
CA VAL A 51 -11.10 1.39 -4.73
C VAL A 51 -10.95 -0.02 -4.18
N ARG A 52 -11.69 -0.97 -4.75
CA ARG A 52 -11.57 -2.37 -4.33
C ARG A 52 -10.17 -2.89 -4.68
N PRO A 53 -9.55 -3.72 -3.83
CA PRO A 53 -8.20 -4.21 -4.07
C PRO A 53 -8.07 -5.01 -5.37
N GLU A 54 -9.13 -5.69 -5.81
CA GLU A 54 -9.16 -6.45 -7.06
C GLU A 54 -9.01 -5.52 -8.28
N ASP A 55 -9.73 -4.39 -8.29
CA ASP A 55 -9.68 -3.41 -9.37
C ASP A 55 -8.30 -2.72 -9.41
N ALA A 56 -7.75 -2.38 -8.23
CA ALA A 56 -6.42 -1.79 -8.13
C ALA A 56 -5.32 -2.73 -8.63
N ALA A 57 -5.39 -4.02 -8.27
CA ALA A 57 -4.43 -5.02 -8.70
C ALA A 57 -4.48 -5.26 -10.22
N ALA A 58 -5.67 -5.25 -10.82
CA ALA A 58 -5.83 -5.36 -12.27
C ALA A 58 -5.19 -4.17 -13.00
N ALA A 59 -5.49 -2.94 -12.57
CA ALA A 59 -4.95 -1.72 -13.18
C ALA A 59 -3.42 -1.61 -13.05
N LEU A 60 -2.84 -2.05 -11.93
CA LEU A 60 -1.38 -2.08 -11.75
C LEU A 60 -0.71 -3.12 -12.66
N ARG A 61 -1.30 -4.31 -12.79
CA ARG A 61 -0.78 -5.39 -13.64
C ARG A 61 -0.75 -5.01 -15.11
N GLU A 62 -1.83 -4.43 -15.64
CA GLU A 62 -1.92 -4.01 -17.04
C GLU A 62 -0.79 -3.03 -17.41
N VAL A 63 -0.45 -2.12 -16.50
CA VAL A 63 0.66 -1.17 -16.73
C VAL A 63 2.03 -1.82 -16.55
N ALA A 64 2.19 -2.75 -15.61
CA ALA A 64 3.43 -3.50 -15.47
C ALA A 64 3.74 -4.35 -16.71
N ASP A 65 2.73 -5.02 -17.26
CA ASP A 65 2.88 -5.84 -18.46
C ASP A 65 3.23 -4.99 -19.69
N SER A 66 2.58 -3.82 -19.86
CA SER A 66 2.92 -2.90 -20.95
C SER A 66 4.32 -2.30 -20.80
N ALA A 67 4.78 -2.02 -19.56
CA ALA A 67 6.13 -1.54 -19.30
C ALA A 67 7.22 -2.60 -19.54
N MET A 68 6.89 -3.90 -19.43
CA MET A 68 7.83 -5.00 -19.72
C MET A 68 7.95 -5.34 -21.21
N LEU A 69 7.12 -4.71 -22.08
CA LEU A 69 7.15 -4.89 -23.53
C LEU A 69 7.99 -3.82 -24.26
N TYR A 70 8.63 -2.91 -23.52
CA TYR A 70 9.59 -1.91 -24.03
C TYR A 70 10.95 -2.08 -23.34
#